data_AF-A0A496QBQ6-F1
#
_entry.id   AF-A0A496QBQ6-F1
#
_cell.length_a   1.000
_cell.length_b   1.000
_cell.length_c   1.000
_cell.angle_alpha   90.00
_cell.angle_beta   90.00
_cell.angle_gamma   90.00
#
_symmetry.space_group_name_H-M   'P 1'
#
loop_
_entity.id
_entity.type
_entity.pdbx_description
1 polymer ?
#
loop_
_entity_poly.entity_id
_entity_poly.type
_entity_poly.pdbx_seq_one_letter_code
_entity_poly.pdbx_strand_id
1 'polypeptide(L)'
;MSIYETFKKSFWGPTIAWKRLFTKPVTIKVPKVYREAAERYRGFHVNDWELCTGCSTCSKICPTDAIKMVPVDIEVEPGKKAQRPAIDYGRCTFCGMCVDICTTGSLKMTREYIHISDDPNTFFFLPDEAGIHHQEIPLGYQRDEASELLDLERVEMEELPASERVNSFIEYVKGYSKEQAIAEAARCVDCELCVDVCPANMDIPRYIESAFRDNTKEGVEWIYKTNPLPGVCGRVCTHKCETVCSIGHRGEPVAIRWLKRYIMDQESVKDIIKNAKENVVKKGTGKIAIIGAGPSGLSAAYYLSLMGYKVTIFEAKELPGGVMRYGIPRYRLPDEALDKDIGVIKALGIEIKCNSTVGKDITLDELKEKYDAVFLGTGFTLGRSTKVPGTDHKDVLMALPLLEKIRDYLRDPGKSEKPHVPDSLIVIGGGNVAMDVARSIARLQRMEGKKVNVKVT
;
A
#
# COMPACT_ATOMS: atom_id res chain seq x y z
N MET A 1 53.58 -0.14 -36.43
CA MET A 1 54.54 0.92 -36.07
C MET A 1 54.21 1.39 -34.67
N SER A 2 55.01 0.95 -33.71
CA SER A 2 54.93 1.41 -32.32
C SER A 2 55.19 2.93 -32.29
N ILE A 3 54.55 3.68 -31.38
CA ILE A 3 54.83 5.11 -31.13
C ILE A 3 56.33 5.36 -30.93
N TYR A 4 57.09 4.33 -30.54
CA TYR A 4 58.54 4.35 -30.40
C TYR A 4 59.31 4.54 -31.72
N GLU A 5 58.74 4.18 -32.88
CA GLU A 5 59.42 4.33 -34.18
C GLU A 5 59.25 5.73 -34.80
N THR A 6 58.26 6.51 -34.35
CA THR A 6 58.00 7.88 -34.83
C THR A 6 59.02 8.91 -34.30
N PHE A 7 59.83 8.53 -33.31
CA PHE A 7 60.91 9.36 -32.76
C PHE A 7 62.29 9.09 -33.36
N LYS A 8 62.36 8.71 -34.66
CA LYS A 8 63.58 8.91 -35.44
C LYS A 8 63.84 10.42 -35.58
N LYS A 9 64.59 10.95 -34.60
CA LYS A 9 65.26 12.26 -34.52
C LYS A 9 64.85 13.25 -35.61
N SER A 10 63.67 13.87 -35.44
CA SER A 10 63.42 15.16 -36.08
C SER A 10 64.46 16.15 -35.55
N PHE A 11 65.28 16.71 -36.43
CA PHE A 11 66.30 17.72 -36.11
C PHE A 11 65.71 18.92 -35.35
N TRP A 12 64.41 19.19 -35.55
CA TRP A 12 63.65 20.27 -34.92
C TRP A 12 62.82 19.82 -33.70
N GLY A 13 62.92 18.57 -33.26
CA GLY A 13 62.26 18.09 -32.03
C GLY A 13 62.49 18.98 -30.79
N PRO A 14 63.70 19.55 -30.57
CA PRO A 14 63.95 20.46 -29.46
C PRO A 14 63.13 21.76 -29.52
N THR A 15 62.81 22.32 -30.69
CA THR A 15 62.10 23.61 -30.78
C THR A 15 60.62 23.49 -30.42
N ILE A 16 60.03 22.30 -30.56
CA ILE A 16 58.67 21.99 -30.07
C ILE A 16 58.64 21.98 -28.53
N ALA A 17 59.70 21.49 -27.89
CA ALA A 17 59.83 21.54 -26.43
C ALA A 17 59.99 22.99 -25.93
N TRP A 18 60.68 23.85 -26.66
CA TRP A 18 60.83 25.28 -26.32
C TRP A 18 59.48 26.02 -26.35
N LYS A 19 58.57 25.70 -27.28
CA LYS A 19 57.18 26.21 -27.27
C LYS A 19 56.39 25.83 -26.01
N ARG A 20 56.80 24.77 -25.31
CA ARG A 20 56.13 24.25 -24.12
C ARG A 20 56.86 24.56 -22.81
N LEU A 21 58.02 25.22 -22.87
CA LEU A 21 58.89 25.50 -21.71
C LEU A 21 58.18 26.32 -20.61
N PHE A 22 57.29 27.23 -21.02
CA PHE A 22 56.51 28.08 -20.11
C PHE A 22 55.06 27.60 -19.94
N THR A 23 54.67 26.49 -20.58
CA THR A 23 53.32 25.94 -20.38
C THR A 23 53.34 25.11 -19.10
N LYS A 24 52.40 25.35 -18.18
CA LYS A 24 52.26 24.49 -17.01
C LYS A 24 52.03 23.03 -17.47
N PRO A 25 52.76 22.06 -16.90
CA PRO A 25 52.52 20.65 -17.20
C PRO A 25 51.07 20.30 -16.88
N VAL A 26 50.42 19.56 -17.78
CA VAL A 26 49.08 19.01 -17.52
C VAL A 26 49.16 17.89 -16.46
N THR A 27 50.34 17.27 -16.32
CA THR A 27 50.61 16.21 -15.35
C THR A 27 50.81 16.78 -13.94
N ILE A 28 50.22 16.09 -12.96
CA ILE A 28 50.37 16.36 -11.53
C ILE A 28 51.26 15.29 -10.88
N LYS A 29 51.91 15.63 -9.77
CA LYS A 29 52.74 14.69 -9.00
C LYS A 29 51.87 13.92 -8.01
N VAL A 30 51.29 12.79 -8.43
CA VAL A 30 50.64 11.83 -7.52
C VAL A 30 51.72 11.09 -6.72
N PRO A 31 51.57 10.85 -5.39
CA PRO A 31 50.43 11.16 -4.52
C PRO A 31 50.50 12.52 -3.81
N LYS A 32 51.43 13.42 -4.17
CA LYS A 32 51.65 14.70 -3.47
C LYS A 32 50.61 15.78 -3.80
N VAL A 33 50.05 15.73 -5.00
CA VAL A 33 49.07 16.69 -5.50
C VAL A 33 47.97 15.92 -6.20
N TYR A 34 46.73 16.18 -5.80
CA TYR A 34 45.53 15.64 -6.41
C TYR A 34 44.76 16.75 -7.11
N ARG A 35 44.00 16.40 -8.15
CA ARG A 35 43.11 17.36 -8.80
C ARG A 35 41.86 17.51 -7.95
N GLU A 36 41.39 18.74 -7.85
CA GLU A 36 40.05 18.98 -7.35
C GLU A 36 39.04 18.34 -8.32
N ALA A 37 38.16 17.49 -7.78
CA ALA A 37 37.13 16.86 -8.58
C ALA A 37 36.06 17.88 -8.97
N ALA A 38 35.42 17.69 -10.12
CA ALA A 38 34.31 18.55 -10.55
C ALA A 38 33.16 18.56 -9.52
N GLU A 39 32.33 19.60 -9.51
CA GLU A 39 31.20 19.72 -8.56
C GLU A 39 30.24 18.54 -8.63
N ARG A 40 30.00 17.98 -9.83
CA ARG A 40 29.11 16.81 -10.03
C ARG A 40 29.86 15.49 -10.14
N TYR A 41 31.07 15.42 -9.60
CA TYR A 41 31.87 14.19 -9.67
C TYR A 41 31.15 13.03 -8.97
N ARG A 42 31.19 11.85 -9.57
CA ARG A 42 30.60 10.62 -9.03
C ARG A 42 31.66 9.86 -8.23
N GLY A 43 31.82 10.26 -6.96
CA GLY A 43 32.79 9.68 -6.04
C GLY A 43 32.25 8.55 -5.17
N PHE A 44 32.93 8.29 -4.05
CA PHE A 44 32.45 7.32 -3.06
C PHE A 44 31.14 7.78 -2.43
N HIS A 45 30.32 6.81 -2.03
CA HIS A 45 28.97 7.10 -1.58
C HIS A 45 28.97 7.46 -0.10
N VAL A 46 28.00 8.29 0.26
CA VAL A 46 27.59 8.53 1.65
C VAL A 46 26.13 8.15 1.78
N ASN A 47 25.74 7.66 2.94
CA ASN A 47 24.37 7.30 3.23
C ASN A 47 23.90 7.92 4.54
N ASP A 48 22.86 8.74 4.45
CA ASP A 48 22.09 9.22 5.60
C ASP A 48 21.23 8.06 6.13
N TRP A 49 21.57 7.56 7.32
CA TRP A 49 20.90 6.41 7.90
C TRP A 49 19.54 6.74 8.51
N GLU A 50 19.28 7.99 8.87
CA GLU A 50 18.00 8.43 9.41
C GLU A 50 16.94 8.44 8.30
N LEU A 51 17.31 8.91 7.11
CA LEU A 51 16.46 8.94 5.92
C LEU A 51 16.39 7.60 5.18
N CYS A 52 17.33 6.68 5.38
CA CYS A 52 17.32 5.41 4.67
C CYS A 52 16.27 4.43 5.23
N THR A 53 15.35 3.97 4.37
CA THR A 53 14.32 3.00 4.75
C THR A 53 14.76 1.54 4.60
N GLY A 54 15.93 1.28 4.03
CA GLY A 54 16.34 -0.09 3.69
C GLY A 54 15.47 -0.73 2.61
N CYS A 55 14.83 0.06 1.73
CA CYS A 55 13.91 -0.40 0.67
C CYS A 55 14.58 -1.25 -0.43
N SER A 56 15.91 -1.30 -0.47
CA SER A 56 16.73 -2.07 -1.43
C SER A 56 16.64 -1.62 -2.89
N THR A 57 15.96 -0.51 -3.20
CA THR A 57 15.82 -0.02 -4.58
C THR A 57 17.19 0.29 -5.22
N CYS A 58 18.15 0.83 -4.46
CA CYS A 58 19.51 1.08 -4.92
C CYS A 58 20.27 -0.21 -5.28
N SER A 59 20.01 -1.32 -4.58
CA SER A 59 20.58 -2.63 -4.89
C SER A 59 19.93 -3.21 -6.15
N LYS A 60 18.60 -3.15 -6.25
CA LYS A 60 17.84 -3.67 -7.41
C LYS A 60 18.16 -2.97 -8.73
N ILE A 61 18.44 -1.66 -8.72
CA ILE A 61 18.79 -0.91 -9.93
C ILE A 61 20.26 -1.11 -10.36
N CYS A 62 21.11 -1.69 -9.50
CA CYS A 62 22.55 -1.71 -9.72
C CYS A 62 22.90 -2.66 -10.88
N PRO A 63 23.43 -2.16 -12.03
CA PRO A 63 23.66 -3.00 -13.20
C PRO A 63 24.82 -3.98 -13.04
N THR A 64 25.65 -3.82 -12.00
CA THR A 64 26.83 -4.65 -11.75
C THR A 64 26.75 -5.45 -10.44
N ASP A 65 25.57 -5.46 -9.79
CA ASP A 65 25.37 -6.09 -8.48
C ASP A 65 26.45 -5.67 -7.45
N ALA A 66 26.89 -4.42 -7.53
CA ALA A 66 27.90 -3.85 -6.63
C ALA A 66 27.32 -3.51 -5.26
N ILE A 67 26.00 -3.36 -5.13
CA ILE A 67 25.35 -2.97 -3.87
C ILE A 67 24.68 -4.17 -3.23
N LYS A 68 25.09 -4.51 -2.01
CA LYS A 68 24.47 -5.54 -1.17
C LYS A 68 23.78 -4.87 0.01
N MET A 69 22.54 -5.27 0.28
CA MET A 69 21.86 -4.85 1.50
C MET A 69 22.38 -5.68 2.67
N VAL A 70 23.02 -5.02 3.64
CA VAL A 70 23.59 -5.68 4.83
C VAL A 70 22.76 -5.34 6.05
N PRO A 71 22.56 -6.27 6.99
CA PRO A 71 21.84 -5.98 8.23
C PRO A 71 22.63 -4.99 9.09
N VAL A 72 21.91 -4.10 9.79
CA VAL A 72 22.47 -3.14 10.73
C VAL A 72 21.70 -3.17 12.05
N ASP A 73 22.36 -2.82 13.14
CA ASP A 73 21.73 -2.77 14.47
C ASP A 73 21.02 -1.42 14.67
N ILE A 74 19.77 -1.35 14.24
CA ILE A 74 18.89 -0.18 14.40
C ILE A 74 17.50 -0.64 14.85
N GLU A 75 16.79 0.22 15.58
CA GLU A 75 15.40 -0.02 15.94
C GLU A 75 14.51 -0.06 14.70
N VAL A 76 13.69 -1.11 14.58
CA VAL A 76 12.80 -1.31 13.43
C VAL A 76 11.48 -0.61 13.65
N GLU A 77 11.23 0.42 12.86
CA GLU A 77 9.96 1.14 12.81
C GLU A 77 9.12 0.69 11.59
N PRO A 78 7.78 0.81 11.64
CA PRO A 78 6.93 0.58 10.47
C PRO A 78 7.40 1.37 9.24
N GLY A 79 7.75 0.67 8.16
CA GLY A 79 8.28 1.31 6.94
C GLY A 79 9.80 1.45 6.87
N LYS A 80 10.55 0.95 7.86
CA LYS A 80 12.01 0.87 7.81
C LYS A 80 12.46 -0.58 8.02
N LYS A 81 13.38 -1.03 7.18
CA LYS A 81 14.08 -2.32 7.35
C LYS A 81 15.44 -2.07 8.01
N ALA A 82 15.86 -2.96 8.90
CA ALA A 82 17.17 -2.93 9.57
C ALA A 82 18.30 -3.39 8.64
N GLN A 83 18.42 -2.73 7.49
CA GLN A 83 19.46 -3.00 6.49
C GLN A 83 19.88 -1.73 5.76
N ARG A 84 21.14 -1.67 5.33
CA ARG A 84 21.75 -0.53 4.61
C ARG A 84 22.56 -1.00 3.41
N PRO A 85 22.73 -0.17 2.36
CA PRO A 85 23.41 -0.56 1.15
C PRO A 85 24.93 -0.50 1.31
N ALA A 86 25.58 -1.65 1.50
CA ALA A 86 27.04 -1.75 1.36
C ALA A 86 27.44 -1.83 -0.12
N ILE A 87 28.55 -1.20 -0.48
CA ILE A 87 29.00 -1.01 -1.86
C ILE A 87 30.35 -1.68 -2.06
N ASP A 88 30.43 -2.52 -3.08
CA ASP A 88 31.66 -3.11 -3.61
C ASP A 88 32.24 -2.19 -4.69
N TYR A 89 33.23 -1.38 -4.33
CA TYR A 89 33.91 -0.47 -5.25
C TYR A 89 34.82 -1.19 -6.26
N GLY A 90 35.11 -2.48 -6.07
CA GLY A 90 35.75 -3.31 -7.10
C GLY A 90 34.80 -3.66 -8.25
N ARG A 91 33.48 -3.57 -8.03
CA ARG A 91 32.43 -3.82 -9.04
C ARG A 91 31.69 -2.56 -9.48
N CYS A 92 31.71 -1.51 -8.67
CA CYS A 92 31.00 -0.27 -8.94
C CYS A 92 31.56 0.43 -10.19
N THR A 93 30.67 0.82 -11.11
CA THR A 93 31.03 1.59 -12.32
C THR A 93 30.75 3.09 -12.18
N PHE A 94 30.36 3.54 -10.98
CA PHE A 94 30.07 4.94 -10.65
C PHE A 94 29.03 5.58 -11.60
N CYS A 95 28.01 4.82 -12.00
CA CYS A 95 26.98 5.28 -12.93
C CYS A 95 25.94 6.24 -12.32
N GLY A 96 25.78 6.25 -10.99
CA GLY A 96 24.84 7.15 -10.28
C GLY A 96 23.38 6.65 -10.17
N MET A 97 22.99 5.57 -10.85
CA MET A 97 21.60 5.08 -10.87
C MET A 97 21.03 4.78 -9.48
N CYS A 98 21.87 4.30 -8.56
CA CYS A 98 21.50 4.04 -7.17
C CYS A 98 21.10 5.31 -6.39
N VAL A 99 21.72 6.45 -6.72
CA VAL A 99 21.39 7.78 -6.18
C VAL A 99 20.12 8.30 -6.83
N ASP A 100 20.02 8.17 -8.16
CA ASP A 100 18.87 8.64 -8.94
C ASP A 100 17.58 7.94 -8.48
N ILE A 101 17.60 6.61 -8.31
CA ILE A 101 16.42 5.84 -7.88
C ILE A 101 16.13 5.93 -6.37
N CYS A 102 17.03 6.50 -5.56
CA CYS A 102 16.91 6.48 -4.11
C CYS A 102 15.64 7.22 -3.66
N THR A 103 14.63 6.47 -3.20
CA THR A 103 13.29 7.03 -2.95
C THR A 103 13.29 8.12 -1.89
N THR A 104 14.17 8.04 -0.89
CA THR A 104 14.29 9.04 0.18
C THR A 104 15.36 10.10 -0.08
N GLY A 105 16.22 9.91 -1.08
CA GLY A 105 17.40 10.76 -1.30
C GLY A 105 18.51 10.58 -0.26
N SER A 106 18.46 9.50 0.53
CA SER A 106 19.45 9.18 1.57
C SER A 106 20.83 8.79 1.03
N LEU A 107 20.92 8.33 -0.23
CA LEU A 107 22.18 7.92 -0.85
C LEU A 107 22.69 9.03 -1.78
N LYS A 108 23.93 9.47 -1.59
CA LYS A 108 24.58 10.52 -2.39
C LYS A 108 26.01 10.09 -2.73
N MET A 109 26.65 10.78 -3.68
CA MET A 109 28.06 10.56 -3.99
C MET A 109 28.87 11.81 -3.63
N THR A 110 30.08 11.59 -3.13
CA THR A 110 31.03 12.64 -2.75
C THR A 110 31.87 13.07 -3.96
N ARG A 111 32.72 14.08 -3.76
CA ARG A 111 33.81 14.45 -4.68
C ARG A 111 35.08 13.63 -4.43
N GLU A 112 35.02 12.63 -3.55
CA GLU A 112 36.13 11.75 -3.26
C GLU A 112 36.29 10.65 -4.30
N TYR A 113 37.51 10.41 -4.77
CA TYR A 113 37.78 9.43 -5.82
C TYR A 113 39.03 8.60 -5.62
N ILE A 114 39.70 8.75 -4.48
CA ILE A 114 40.99 8.13 -4.22
C ILE A 114 40.86 7.25 -3.00
N HIS A 115 40.93 5.94 -3.22
CA HIS A 115 41.07 4.94 -2.18
C HIS A 115 42.21 4.03 -2.60
N ILE A 116 43.29 4.02 -1.81
CA ILE A 116 44.49 3.22 -2.07
C ILE A 116 44.67 2.30 -0.87
N SER A 117 44.56 0.99 -1.10
CA SER A 117 44.69 -0.03 -0.08
C SER A 117 45.27 -1.31 -0.71
N ASP A 118 46.13 -1.99 0.04
CA ASP A 118 46.64 -3.31 -0.33
C ASP A 118 45.68 -4.44 0.10
N ASP A 119 44.70 -4.13 0.96
CA ASP A 119 43.64 -5.06 1.38
C ASP A 119 42.39 -4.87 0.50
N PRO A 120 42.00 -5.87 -0.32
CA PRO A 120 40.83 -5.76 -1.18
C PRO A 120 39.52 -5.62 -0.41
N ASN A 121 39.46 -6.01 0.88
CA ASN A 121 38.23 -5.92 1.67
C ASN A 121 37.84 -4.47 1.97
N THR A 122 38.78 -3.52 1.93
CA THR A 122 38.48 -2.09 2.16
C THR A 122 37.65 -1.47 1.04
N PHE A 123 37.57 -2.13 -0.13
CA PHE A 123 36.70 -1.72 -1.23
C PHE A 123 35.24 -2.15 -1.06
N PHE A 124 34.95 -3.04 -0.10
CA PHE A 124 33.58 -3.33 0.32
C PHE A 124 33.24 -2.47 1.54
N PHE A 125 32.48 -1.41 1.31
CA PHE A 125 32.25 -0.37 2.31
C PHE A 125 30.78 -0.21 2.62
N LEU A 126 30.45 -0.06 3.90
CA LEU A 126 29.13 0.31 4.36
C LEU A 126 29.07 1.83 4.56
N PRO A 127 28.52 2.61 3.61
CA PRO A 127 28.46 4.05 3.72
C PRO A 127 27.60 4.51 4.89
N ASP A 128 28.12 5.50 5.59
CA ASP A 128 27.44 6.40 6.52
C ASP A 128 27.60 7.85 6.00
N GLU A 129 27.29 8.84 6.82
CA GLU A 129 27.45 10.26 6.46
C GLU A 129 28.91 10.72 6.43
N ALA A 130 29.81 10.02 7.12
CA ALA A 130 31.22 10.35 7.21
C ALA A 130 32.03 9.84 6.00
N GLY A 131 31.46 8.91 5.23
CA GLY A 131 32.07 8.36 4.01
C GLY A 131 33.24 7.43 4.30
N ILE A 132 33.85 6.89 3.23
CA ILE A 132 34.82 5.78 3.32
C ILE A 132 36.09 6.10 4.11
N HIS A 133 36.47 7.38 4.23
CA HIS A 133 37.64 7.81 5.00
C HIS A 133 37.29 8.62 6.25
N HIS A 134 36.00 8.68 6.63
CA HIS A 134 35.50 9.42 7.81
C HIS A 134 36.01 10.87 7.90
N GLN A 135 35.97 11.56 6.76
CA GLN A 135 36.44 12.94 6.62
C GLN A 135 35.35 13.79 5.99
N GLU A 136 35.34 15.09 6.33
CA GLU A 136 34.42 16.03 5.73
C GLU A 136 34.83 16.29 4.28
N ILE A 137 34.10 15.68 3.34
CA ILE A 137 34.36 15.81 1.91
C ILE A 137 33.15 16.43 1.24
N PRO A 138 33.35 17.45 0.38
CA PRO A 138 32.25 18.04 -0.36
C PRO A 138 31.46 16.99 -1.15
N LEU A 139 30.13 17.14 -1.13
CA LEU A 139 29.25 16.33 -1.97
C LEU A 139 29.55 16.58 -3.45
N GLY A 140 29.40 15.51 -4.23
CA GLY A 140 29.57 15.49 -5.67
C GLY A 140 28.22 15.32 -6.35
N TYR A 141 28.07 14.20 -7.04
CA TYR A 141 26.82 13.85 -7.71
C TYR A 141 25.68 13.61 -6.73
N GLN A 142 24.62 14.38 -6.93
CA GLN A 142 23.34 14.26 -6.27
C GLN A 142 22.26 14.27 -7.36
N ARG A 143 21.15 13.59 -7.09
CA ARG A 143 19.99 13.67 -7.97
C ARG A 143 19.51 15.12 -8.05
N ASP A 144 19.13 15.53 -9.25
CA ASP A 144 18.45 16.77 -9.58
C ASP A 144 17.19 16.49 -10.42
N GLU A 145 16.49 17.54 -10.83
CA GLU A 145 15.27 17.43 -11.64
C GLU A 145 15.49 16.68 -12.97
N ALA A 146 16.67 16.80 -13.58
CA ALA A 146 17.00 16.16 -14.85
C ALA A 146 17.34 14.66 -14.70
N SER A 147 17.62 14.19 -13.48
CA SER A 147 17.95 12.80 -13.15
C SER A 147 16.88 12.11 -12.30
N GLU A 148 15.70 12.72 -12.18
CA GLU A 148 14.57 12.12 -11.49
C GLU A 148 14.02 10.92 -12.27
N LEU A 149 14.07 9.74 -11.65
CA LEU A 149 13.56 8.49 -12.23
C LEU A 149 12.17 8.13 -11.70
N LEU A 150 11.71 8.80 -10.64
CA LEU A 150 10.46 8.49 -9.97
C LEU A 150 9.38 9.51 -10.32
N ASP A 151 8.20 9.01 -10.66
CA ASP A 151 7.01 9.85 -10.74
C ASP A 151 6.42 10.04 -9.34
N LEU A 152 6.52 11.28 -8.84
CA LEU A 152 6.17 11.66 -7.48
C LEU A 152 4.71 12.08 -7.32
N GLU A 153 3.98 12.31 -8.41
CA GLU A 153 2.59 12.74 -8.38
C GLU A 153 1.65 11.54 -8.53
N ARG A 154 0.62 11.47 -7.69
CA ARG A 154 -0.35 10.38 -7.76
C ARG A 154 -1.33 10.61 -8.89
N VAL A 155 -1.62 9.56 -9.64
CA VAL A 155 -2.70 9.58 -10.63
C VAL A 155 -4.03 9.74 -9.88
N GLU A 156 -4.69 10.86 -10.08
CA GLU A 156 -5.95 11.15 -9.41
C GLU A 156 -7.06 10.18 -9.87
N MET A 157 -7.82 9.65 -8.91
CA MET A 157 -9.01 8.87 -9.19
C MET A 157 -10.21 9.79 -9.32
N GLU A 158 -10.93 9.68 -10.44
CA GLU A 158 -12.04 10.59 -10.71
C GLU A 158 -13.16 10.44 -9.67
N GLU A 159 -13.61 11.58 -9.12
CA GLU A 159 -14.74 11.67 -8.20
C GLU A 159 -15.87 12.52 -8.80
N LEU A 160 -17.11 12.19 -8.46
CA LEU A 160 -18.24 13.06 -8.75
C LEU A 160 -18.08 14.39 -7.98
N PRO A 161 -18.40 15.54 -8.60
CA PRO A 161 -18.35 16.84 -7.95
C PRO A 161 -19.14 16.88 -6.65
N ALA A 162 -18.68 17.67 -5.67
CA ALA A 162 -19.31 17.77 -4.36
C ALA A 162 -20.80 18.16 -4.44
N SER A 163 -21.14 19.06 -5.36
CA SER A 163 -22.50 19.52 -5.66
C SER A 163 -23.43 18.42 -6.17
N GLU A 164 -22.88 17.41 -6.84
CA GLU A 164 -23.64 16.28 -7.40
C GLU A 164 -23.72 15.11 -6.42
N ARG A 165 -22.60 14.70 -5.83
CA ARG A 165 -22.53 13.53 -4.94
C ARG A 165 -23.28 13.68 -3.62
N VAL A 166 -23.72 14.89 -3.28
CA VAL A 166 -24.55 15.16 -2.10
C VAL A 166 -26.03 14.86 -2.36
N ASN A 167 -26.44 14.70 -3.61
CA ASN A 167 -27.85 14.48 -3.98
C ASN A 167 -28.21 12.99 -4.09
N SER A 168 -27.25 12.07 -3.87
CA SER A 168 -27.48 10.63 -3.97
C SER A 168 -26.60 9.82 -3.03
N PHE A 169 -26.91 8.52 -2.93
CA PHE A 169 -26.12 7.52 -2.23
C PHE A 169 -25.34 6.61 -3.19
N ILE A 170 -25.20 7.00 -4.46
CA ILE A 170 -24.41 6.28 -5.45
C ILE A 170 -22.92 6.41 -5.10
N GLU A 171 -22.12 5.38 -5.40
CA GLU A 171 -20.66 5.44 -5.27
C GLU A 171 -20.13 6.64 -6.06
N TYR A 172 -19.43 7.55 -5.37
CA TYR A 172 -18.98 8.81 -5.97
C TYR A 172 -17.57 8.74 -6.53
N VAL A 173 -16.81 7.70 -6.17
CA VAL A 173 -15.45 7.47 -6.66
C VAL A 173 -15.57 6.49 -7.84
N LYS A 174 -15.24 6.93 -9.05
CA LYS A 174 -15.52 6.17 -10.29
C LYS A 174 -14.61 4.96 -10.48
N GLY A 175 -13.43 4.95 -9.86
CA GLY A 175 -12.40 3.94 -10.12
C GLY A 175 -11.43 4.40 -11.21
N TYR A 176 -10.35 3.63 -11.40
CA TYR A 176 -9.36 3.94 -12.44
C TYR A 176 -9.81 3.39 -13.80
N SER A 177 -9.51 4.14 -14.87
CA SER A 177 -9.39 3.54 -16.20
C SER A 177 -8.18 2.61 -16.26
N LYS A 178 -8.09 1.82 -17.33
CA LYS A 178 -6.91 0.97 -17.57
C LYS A 178 -5.63 1.78 -17.67
N GLU A 179 -5.66 2.89 -18.40
CA GLU A 179 -4.50 3.77 -18.62
C GLU A 179 -4.05 4.40 -17.30
N GLN A 180 -5.00 4.87 -16.48
CA GLN A 180 -4.71 5.41 -15.16
C GLN A 180 -4.12 4.35 -14.23
N ALA A 181 -4.65 3.12 -14.25
CA ALA A 181 -4.14 2.03 -13.42
C ALA A 181 -2.73 1.61 -13.80
N ILE A 182 -2.41 1.51 -15.10
CA ILE A 182 -1.06 1.21 -15.58
C ILE A 182 -0.10 2.32 -15.18
N ALA A 183 -0.48 3.59 -15.37
CA ALA A 183 0.34 4.73 -15.00
C ALA A 183 0.62 4.77 -13.49
N GLU A 184 -0.40 4.60 -12.65
CA GLU A 184 -0.23 4.57 -11.19
C GLU A 184 0.58 3.36 -10.73
N ALA A 185 0.39 2.18 -11.36
CA ALA A 185 1.15 0.98 -11.03
C ALA A 185 2.64 1.10 -11.39
N ALA A 186 2.98 1.84 -12.45
CA ALA A 186 4.36 2.07 -12.88
C ALA A 186 5.21 2.81 -11.83
N ARG A 187 4.57 3.51 -10.88
CA ARG A 187 5.24 4.26 -9.80
C ARG A 187 5.81 3.36 -8.70
N CYS A 188 5.38 2.10 -8.64
CA CYS A 188 5.81 1.15 -7.61
C CYS A 188 7.26 0.69 -7.86
N VAL A 189 8.09 0.76 -6.82
CA VAL A 189 9.51 0.35 -6.87
C VAL A 189 9.77 -1.05 -6.26
N ASP A 190 8.72 -1.84 -6.04
CA ASP A 190 8.81 -3.22 -5.53
C ASP A 190 9.63 -3.35 -4.22
N CYS A 191 9.47 -2.43 -3.26
CA CYS A 191 10.31 -2.42 -2.04
C CYS A 191 9.78 -3.23 -0.84
N GLU A 192 8.52 -3.69 -0.94
CA GLU A 192 7.80 -4.50 0.07
C GLU A 192 7.57 -3.87 1.45
N LEU A 193 7.99 -2.63 1.72
CA LEU A 193 7.70 -1.94 3.00
C LEU A 193 6.20 -1.89 3.32
N CYS A 194 5.38 -1.81 2.28
CA CYS A 194 3.93 -1.81 2.37
C CYS A 194 3.34 -3.16 2.81
N VAL A 195 4.05 -4.27 2.57
CA VAL A 195 3.64 -5.64 2.93
C VAL A 195 3.71 -5.82 4.44
N ASP A 196 4.80 -5.37 5.06
CA ASP A 196 5.10 -5.52 6.49
C ASP A 196 4.04 -4.87 7.39
N VAL A 197 3.46 -3.75 6.95
CA VAL A 197 2.42 -3.02 7.70
C VAL A 197 1.00 -3.40 7.32
N CYS A 198 0.83 -4.18 6.24
CA CYS A 198 -0.48 -4.66 5.84
C CYS A 198 -0.97 -5.68 6.86
N PRO A 199 -2.13 -5.49 7.53
CA PRO A 199 -2.61 -6.46 8.52
C PRO A 199 -2.89 -7.85 7.93
N ALA A 200 -3.13 -7.92 6.61
CA ALA A 200 -3.33 -9.16 5.88
C ALA A 200 -2.04 -9.67 5.24
N ASN A 201 -0.89 -9.00 5.42
CA ASN A 201 0.39 -9.33 4.80
C ASN A 201 0.23 -9.65 3.30
N MET A 202 -0.48 -8.75 2.59
CA MET A 202 -0.74 -8.93 1.16
C MET A 202 0.54 -8.76 0.36
N ASP A 203 0.72 -9.56 -0.69
CA ASP A 203 1.81 -9.39 -1.64
C ASP A 203 1.52 -8.22 -2.59
N ILE A 204 1.72 -7.01 -2.06
CA ILE A 204 1.34 -5.76 -2.69
C ILE A 204 2.07 -5.50 -3.99
N PRO A 205 3.41 -5.63 -4.05
CA PRO A 205 4.12 -5.39 -5.29
C PRO A 205 3.69 -6.32 -6.42
N ARG A 206 3.38 -7.60 -6.14
CA ARG A 206 2.99 -8.56 -7.19
C ARG A 206 1.66 -8.22 -7.83
N TYR A 207 0.62 -7.89 -7.04
CA TYR A 207 -0.64 -7.51 -7.68
C TYR A 207 -0.56 -6.14 -8.37
N ILE A 208 0.30 -5.22 -7.90
CA ILE A 208 0.55 -3.95 -8.60
C ILE A 208 1.27 -4.21 -9.93
N GLU A 209 2.27 -5.07 -9.93
CA GLU A 209 2.96 -5.51 -11.14
C GLU A 209 1.99 -6.14 -12.15
N SER A 210 1.03 -6.94 -11.68
CA SER A 210 -0.04 -7.46 -12.54
C SER A 210 -0.90 -6.35 -13.17
N ALA A 211 -1.22 -5.28 -12.44
CA ALA A 211 -1.93 -4.12 -13.00
C ALA A 211 -1.06 -3.36 -14.04
N PHE A 212 0.23 -3.17 -13.76
CA PHE A 212 1.17 -2.55 -14.70
C PHE A 212 1.29 -3.33 -16.01
N ARG A 213 1.27 -4.68 -15.94
CA ARG A 213 1.32 -5.58 -17.09
C ARG A 213 -0.04 -5.82 -17.76
N ASP A 214 -1.09 -5.13 -17.33
CA ASP A 214 -2.46 -5.32 -17.82
C ASP A 214 -2.98 -6.77 -17.67
N ASN A 215 -2.54 -7.47 -16.61
CA ASN A 215 -2.93 -8.84 -16.31
C ASN A 215 -3.70 -8.92 -14.99
N THR A 216 -4.92 -8.38 -14.97
CA THR A 216 -5.77 -8.33 -13.77
C THR A 216 -6.13 -9.69 -13.20
N LYS A 217 -6.15 -10.75 -14.04
CA LYS A 217 -6.36 -12.14 -13.61
C LYS A 217 -5.29 -12.64 -12.65
N GLU A 218 -4.02 -12.41 -12.99
CA GLU A 218 -2.90 -12.72 -12.11
C GLU A 218 -2.96 -11.88 -10.83
N GLY A 219 -3.34 -10.61 -10.94
CA GLY A 219 -3.51 -9.73 -9.78
C GLY A 219 -4.54 -10.27 -8.77
N VAL A 220 -5.66 -10.81 -9.25
CA VAL A 220 -6.67 -11.49 -8.42
C VAL A 220 -6.06 -12.67 -7.68
N GLU A 221 -5.25 -13.51 -8.33
CA GLU A 221 -4.60 -14.65 -7.70
C GLU A 221 -3.70 -14.22 -6.54
N TRP A 222 -2.87 -13.20 -6.74
CA TRP A 222 -2.02 -12.64 -5.68
C TRP A 222 -2.83 -12.07 -4.51
N ILE A 223 -3.92 -11.36 -4.81
CA ILE A 223 -4.80 -10.75 -3.81
C ILE A 223 -5.48 -11.80 -2.92
N TYR A 224 -6.04 -12.86 -3.51
CA TYR A 224 -6.81 -13.87 -2.78
C TYR A 224 -5.96 -14.81 -1.93
N LYS A 225 -4.63 -14.86 -2.11
CA LYS A 225 -3.73 -15.62 -1.23
C LYS A 225 -3.92 -15.23 0.23
N THR A 226 -4.10 -13.94 0.52
CA THR A 226 -4.16 -13.44 1.89
C THR A 226 -5.33 -12.50 2.19
N ASN A 227 -6.19 -12.20 1.20
CA ASN A 227 -7.36 -11.35 1.42
C ASN A 227 -8.65 -11.95 0.82
N PRO A 228 -9.60 -12.42 1.66
CA PRO A 228 -10.87 -12.98 1.20
C PRO A 228 -11.95 -11.93 0.88
N LEU A 229 -11.72 -10.65 1.23
CA LEU A 229 -12.66 -9.55 1.01
C LEU A 229 -11.98 -8.37 0.27
N PRO A 230 -11.39 -8.61 -0.90
CA PRO A 230 -10.56 -7.61 -1.56
C PRO A 230 -11.36 -6.49 -2.23
N GLY A 231 -12.57 -6.76 -2.73
CA GLY A 231 -13.46 -5.74 -3.27
C GLY A 231 -13.91 -4.74 -2.21
N VAL A 232 -14.18 -5.22 -0.99
CA VAL A 232 -14.43 -4.38 0.19
C VAL A 232 -13.17 -3.59 0.56
N CYS A 233 -12.03 -4.26 0.69
CA CYS A 233 -10.78 -3.62 1.08
C CYS A 233 -10.29 -2.58 0.05
N GLY A 234 -10.58 -2.74 -1.24
CA GLY A 234 -10.32 -1.73 -2.26
C GLY A 234 -11.11 -0.43 -2.08
N ARG A 235 -12.17 -0.44 -1.26
CA ARG A 235 -13.05 0.71 -1.04
C ARG A 235 -12.88 1.33 0.34
N VAL A 236 -12.87 0.51 1.39
CA VAL A 236 -12.99 1.00 2.78
C VAL A 236 -11.75 0.82 3.64
N CYS A 237 -10.70 0.18 3.13
CA CYS A 237 -9.44 0.03 3.86
C CYS A 237 -8.84 1.38 4.24
N THR A 238 -8.24 1.46 5.42
CA THR A 238 -7.49 2.62 5.92
C THR A 238 -6.06 2.69 5.39
N HIS A 239 -5.71 1.82 4.43
CA HIS A 239 -4.50 1.93 3.60
C HIS A 239 -3.20 2.21 4.37
N LYS A 240 -2.99 1.53 5.51
CA LYS A 240 -1.72 1.60 6.27
C LYS A 240 -0.49 1.35 5.39
N CYS A 241 -0.62 0.48 4.39
CA CYS A 241 0.39 0.22 3.38
C CYS A 241 0.86 1.47 2.62
N GLU A 242 0.00 2.47 2.42
CA GLU A 242 0.35 3.72 1.74
C GLU A 242 1.09 4.68 2.68
N THR A 243 0.85 4.61 4.00
CA THR A 243 1.52 5.48 4.99
C THR A 243 3.02 5.24 5.11
N VAL A 244 3.50 4.08 4.66
CA VAL A 244 4.93 3.70 4.67
C VAL A 244 5.51 3.52 3.27
N CYS A 245 4.78 3.93 2.24
CA CYS A 245 5.24 3.78 0.86
C CYS A 245 6.54 4.57 0.68
N SER A 246 7.58 3.91 0.12
CA SER A 246 8.89 4.53 -0.05
C SER A 246 8.88 5.80 -0.91
N ILE A 247 7.95 5.90 -1.86
CA ILE A 247 7.74 7.09 -2.70
C ILE A 247 7.17 8.26 -1.88
N GLY A 248 6.36 7.97 -0.87
CA GLY A 248 5.71 8.95 0.00
C GLY A 248 6.67 9.81 0.85
N HIS A 249 7.95 9.45 0.92
CA HIS A 249 8.97 10.28 1.58
C HIS A 249 9.29 11.58 0.84
N ARG A 250 9.08 11.61 -0.48
CA ARG A 250 9.36 12.78 -1.32
C ARG A 250 8.16 13.27 -2.13
N GLY A 251 7.22 12.39 -2.43
CA GLY A 251 6.02 12.69 -3.19
C GLY A 251 4.78 12.09 -2.56
N GLU A 252 3.81 11.75 -3.39
CA GLU A 252 2.60 11.09 -2.96
C GLU A 252 2.77 9.57 -2.99
N PRO A 253 2.26 8.82 -1.99
CA PRO A 253 2.39 7.38 -1.96
C PRO A 253 1.63 6.74 -3.13
N VAL A 254 2.08 5.55 -3.56
CA VAL A 254 1.33 4.75 -4.55
C VAL A 254 -0.08 4.47 -4.04
N ALA A 255 -1.10 4.59 -4.88
CA ALA A 255 -2.50 4.39 -4.55
C ALA A 255 -2.86 2.89 -4.49
N ILE A 256 -2.20 2.18 -3.57
CA ILE A 256 -2.27 0.73 -3.38
C ILE A 256 -3.72 0.24 -3.23
N ARG A 257 -4.53 0.93 -2.42
CA ARG A 257 -5.93 0.57 -2.20
C ARG A 257 -6.75 0.65 -3.49
N TRP A 258 -6.47 1.66 -4.31
CA TRP A 258 -7.18 1.94 -5.54
C TRP A 258 -6.77 1.02 -6.68
N LEU A 259 -5.49 0.66 -6.78
CA LEU A 259 -5.03 -0.39 -7.70
C LEU A 259 -5.67 -1.75 -7.39
N LYS A 260 -5.79 -2.10 -6.10
CA LYS A 260 -6.53 -3.29 -5.66
C LYS A 260 -7.99 -3.24 -6.08
N ARG A 261 -8.65 -2.08 -5.89
CA ARG A 261 -10.03 -1.88 -6.35
C ARG A 261 -10.14 -2.07 -7.85
N TYR A 262 -9.25 -1.45 -8.63
CA TYR A 262 -9.24 -1.56 -10.09
C TYR A 262 -9.17 -3.03 -10.53
N ILE A 263 -8.18 -3.78 -10.03
CA ILE A 263 -8.02 -5.21 -10.34
C ILE A 263 -9.29 -5.99 -10.03
N MET A 264 -9.85 -5.76 -8.84
CA MET A 264 -11.07 -6.46 -8.41
C MET A 264 -12.30 -6.05 -9.20
N ASP A 265 -12.40 -4.81 -9.67
CA ASP A 265 -13.56 -4.32 -10.42
C ASP A 265 -13.56 -4.84 -11.88
N GLN A 266 -12.40 -5.16 -12.47
CA GLN A 266 -12.31 -5.70 -13.85
C GLN A 266 -12.76 -7.16 -13.99
N GLU A 267 -12.48 -8.00 -12.99
CA GLU A 267 -12.65 -9.45 -13.15
C GLU A 267 -14.08 -9.93 -12.86
N SER A 268 -14.56 -10.93 -13.59
CA SER A 268 -15.89 -11.49 -13.34
C SER A 268 -15.92 -12.40 -12.10
N VAL A 269 -17.06 -12.46 -11.42
CA VAL A 269 -17.21 -13.37 -10.24
C VAL A 269 -16.95 -14.83 -10.63
N LYS A 270 -17.32 -15.24 -11.85
CA LYS A 270 -17.15 -16.61 -12.33
C LYS A 270 -15.67 -16.98 -12.45
N ASP A 271 -14.85 -16.07 -12.97
CA ASP A 271 -13.42 -16.29 -13.15
C ASP A 271 -12.71 -16.37 -11.80
N ILE A 272 -13.06 -15.47 -10.88
CA ILE A 272 -12.52 -15.48 -9.51
C ILE A 272 -12.88 -16.80 -8.79
N ILE A 273 -14.12 -17.26 -8.92
CA ILE A 273 -14.58 -18.53 -8.32
C ILE A 273 -13.78 -19.72 -8.84
N LYS A 274 -13.47 -19.75 -10.15
CA LYS A 274 -12.69 -20.83 -10.75
C LYS A 274 -11.33 -20.94 -10.07
N ASN A 275 -10.60 -19.82 -9.97
CA ASN A 275 -9.29 -19.77 -9.32
C ASN A 275 -9.37 -20.12 -7.82
N ALA A 276 -10.41 -19.65 -7.12
CA ALA A 276 -10.58 -19.97 -5.70
C ALA A 276 -10.79 -21.47 -5.44
N LYS A 277 -11.52 -22.17 -6.33
CA LYS A 277 -11.77 -23.62 -6.21
C LYS A 277 -10.53 -24.47 -6.48
N GLU A 278 -9.66 -24.03 -7.39
CA GLU A 278 -8.41 -24.74 -7.70
C GLU A 278 -7.44 -24.76 -6.51
N ASN A 279 -7.56 -23.80 -5.59
CA ASN A 279 -6.73 -23.70 -4.38
C ASN A 279 -7.20 -24.55 -3.19
N VAL A 280 -8.29 -25.33 -3.33
CA VAL A 280 -8.81 -26.16 -2.23
C VAL A 280 -7.92 -27.39 -2.03
N VAL A 281 -7.25 -27.47 -0.88
CA VAL A 281 -6.26 -28.52 -0.59
C VAL A 281 -6.91 -29.80 0.00
N LYS A 282 -8.19 -29.73 0.43
CA LYS A 282 -9.00 -30.85 0.99
C LYS A 282 -8.28 -31.72 2.03
N LYS A 283 -7.53 -31.11 2.95
CA LYS A 283 -6.79 -31.83 4.00
C LYS A 283 -7.61 -32.07 5.28
N GLY A 284 -8.56 -31.20 5.57
CA GLY A 284 -9.38 -31.26 6.77
C GLY A 284 -10.62 -32.13 6.60
N THR A 285 -10.99 -32.83 7.67
CA THR A 285 -12.28 -33.52 7.82
C THR A 285 -12.97 -32.99 9.06
N GLY A 286 -14.22 -32.53 8.95
CA GLY A 286 -14.99 -32.02 10.08
C GLY A 286 -16.00 -30.95 9.68
N LYS A 287 -16.89 -30.61 10.61
CA LYS A 287 -17.94 -29.60 10.49
C LYS A 287 -17.65 -28.45 11.44
N ILE A 288 -17.64 -27.22 10.92
CA ILE A 288 -17.40 -26.01 11.70
C ILE A 288 -18.62 -25.10 11.63
N ALA A 289 -19.10 -24.65 12.79
CA ALA A 289 -20.10 -23.61 12.89
C ALA A 289 -19.41 -22.25 13.09
N ILE A 290 -19.86 -21.24 12.35
CA ILE A 290 -19.40 -19.86 12.49
C ILE A 290 -20.60 -19.00 12.87
N ILE A 291 -20.49 -18.22 13.93
CA ILE A 291 -21.57 -17.36 14.43
C ILE A 291 -21.26 -15.92 14.02
N GLY A 292 -22.05 -15.38 13.09
CA GLY A 292 -21.90 -14.05 12.50
C GLY A 292 -21.26 -14.09 11.11
N ALA A 293 -21.92 -13.49 10.13
CA ALA A 293 -21.45 -13.34 8.75
C ALA A 293 -20.79 -11.97 8.50
N GLY A 294 -20.12 -11.41 9.51
CA GLY A 294 -19.28 -10.23 9.36
C GLY A 294 -17.94 -10.53 8.68
N PRO A 295 -17.03 -9.53 8.57
CA PRO A 295 -15.73 -9.73 7.90
C PRO A 295 -14.92 -10.86 8.52
N SER A 296 -14.94 -10.98 9.85
CA SER A 296 -14.22 -12.04 10.58
C SER A 296 -14.78 -13.44 10.27
N GLY A 297 -16.10 -13.62 10.37
CA GLY A 297 -16.74 -14.91 10.09
C GLY A 297 -16.61 -15.34 8.63
N LEU A 298 -16.78 -14.40 7.69
CA LEU A 298 -16.57 -14.65 6.26
C LEU A 298 -15.12 -15.04 5.94
N SER A 299 -14.14 -14.36 6.55
CA SER A 299 -12.72 -14.69 6.37
C SER A 299 -12.36 -16.06 6.96
N ALA A 300 -12.84 -16.36 8.17
CA ALA A 300 -12.66 -17.67 8.78
C ALA A 300 -13.29 -18.78 7.91
N ALA A 301 -14.49 -18.56 7.40
CA ALA A 301 -15.18 -19.50 6.53
C ALA A 301 -14.40 -19.79 5.26
N TYR A 302 -13.86 -18.75 4.61
CA TYR A 302 -13.04 -18.86 3.41
C TYR A 302 -11.83 -19.77 3.64
N TYR A 303 -10.99 -19.48 4.63
CA TYR A 303 -9.77 -20.27 4.87
C TYR A 303 -10.06 -21.70 5.34
N LEU A 304 -11.05 -21.89 6.22
CA LEU A 304 -11.45 -23.22 6.66
C LEU A 304 -11.99 -24.07 5.50
N SER A 305 -12.69 -23.45 4.55
CA SER A 305 -13.19 -24.15 3.36
C SER A 305 -12.06 -24.53 2.39
N LEU A 306 -11.05 -23.66 2.22
CA LEU A 306 -9.84 -23.99 1.45
C LEU A 306 -9.07 -25.16 2.08
N MET A 307 -9.09 -25.27 3.41
CA MET A 307 -8.51 -26.40 4.14
C MET A 307 -9.33 -27.69 3.98
N GLY A 308 -10.59 -27.63 3.54
CA GLY A 308 -11.45 -28.80 3.29
C GLY A 308 -12.56 -29.03 4.31
N TYR A 309 -12.70 -28.18 5.34
CA TYR A 309 -13.75 -28.33 6.35
C TYR A 309 -15.14 -27.98 5.80
N LYS A 310 -16.18 -28.64 6.32
CA LYS A 310 -17.58 -28.28 6.02
C LYS A 310 -18.02 -27.15 6.93
N VAL A 311 -18.20 -25.96 6.37
CA VAL A 311 -18.52 -24.75 7.14
C VAL A 311 -19.99 -24.36 6.99
N THR A 312 -20.65 -24.08 8.11
CA THR A 312 -21.96 -23.42 8.16
C THR A 312 -21.84 -22.11 8.96
N ILE A 313 -22.25 -20.99 8.36
CA ILE A 313 -22.36 -19.70 9.03
C ILE A 313 -23.80 -19.48 9.49
N PHE A 314 -23.99 -19.04 10.73
CA PHE A 314 -25.27 -18.60 11.30
C PHE A 314 -25.26 -17.08 11.42
N GLU A 315 -26.19 -16.40 10.75
CA GLU A 315 -26.30 -14.93 10.72
C GLU A 315 -27.68 -14.51 11.22
N ALA A 316 -27.70 -13.58 12.18
CA ALA A 316 -28.93 -13.12 12.81
C ALA A 316 -29.78 -12.25 11.86
N LYS A 317 -29.14 -11.50 10.96
CA LYS A 317 -29.79 -10.61 10.00
C LYS A 317 -30.22 -11.35 8.73
N GLU A 318 -31.00 -10.65 7.90
CA GLU A 318 -31.53 -11.18 6.63
C GLU A 318 -30.43 -11.45 5.59
N LEU A 319 -29.35 -10.65 5.60
CA LEU A 319 -28.27 -10.72 4.63
C LEU A 319 -26.90 -10.78 5.33
N PRO A 320 -25.92 -11.51 4.76
CA PRO A 320 -24.57 -11.57 5.30
C PRO A 320 -23.79 -10.27 5.06
N GLY A 321 -22.76 -10.01 5.86
CA GLY A 321 -21.82 -8.89 5.70
C GLY A 321 -21.61 -8.05 6.95
N GLY A 322 -22.47 -8.20 7.97
CA GLY A 322 -22.37 -7.45 9.23
C GLY A 322 -22.32 -5.94 9.00
N VAL A 323 -21.40 -5.24 9.69
CA VAL A 323 -21.23 -3.78 9.57
C VAL A 323 -20.88 -3.33 8.14
N MET A 324 -20.27 -4.19 7.32
CA MET A 324 -19.99 -3.85 5.91
C MET A 324 -21.29 -3.65 5.12
N ARG A 325 -22.33 -4.44 5.43
CA ARG A 325 -23.65 -4.34 4.78
C ARG A 325 -24.54 -3.31 5.45
N TYR A 326 -24.62 -3.35 6.77
CA TYR A 326 -25.60 -2.59 7.55
C TYR A 326 -25.08 -1.27 8.12
N GLY A 327 -23.76 -1.08 8.20
CA GLY A 327 -23.18 0.16 8.75
C GLY A 327 -22.62 1.08 7.67
N ILE A 328 -21.74 0.57 6.82
CA ILE A 328 -21.04 1.41 5.84
C ILE A 328 -22.03 1.94 4.79
N PRO A 329 -22.07 3.27 4.55
CA PRO A 329 -22.97 3.85 3.56
C PRO A 329 -22.73 3.36 2.13
N ARG A 330 -23.80 3.28 1.32
CA ARG A 330 -23.75 2.78 -0.07
C ARG A 330 -22.76 3.55 -0.96
N TYR A 331 -22.63 4.85 -0.73
CA TYR A 331 -21.72 5.71 -1.49
C TYR A 331 -20.23 5.45 -1.19
N ARG A 332 -19.91 4.67 -0.14
CA ARG A 332 -18.55 4.20 0.18
C ARG A 332 -18.36 2.72 -0.14
N LEU A 333 -19.37 1.90 0.13
CA LEU A 333 -19.37 0.47 -0.14
C LEU A 333 -20.71 0.05 -0.73
N PRO A 334 -20.79 -0.08 -2.07
CA PRO A 334 -21.97 -0.60 -2.74
C PRO A 334 -22.25 -2.05 -2.31
N ASP A 335 -23.52 -2.43 -2.26
CA ASP A 335 -23.93 -3.80 -1.90
C ASP A 335 -23.40 -4.79 -2.94
N GLU A 336 -23.35 -4.37 -4.20
CA GLU A 336 -22.89 -5.13 -5.36
C GLU A 336 -21.41 -5.54 -5.21
N ALA A 337 -20.57 -4.64 -4.68
CA ALA A 337 -19.16 -4.93 -4.41
C ALA A 337 -18.99 -5.94 -3.27
N LEU A 338 -19.82 -5.83 -2.23
CA LEU A 338 -19.82 -6.78 -1.12
C LEU A 338 -20.37 -8.16 -1.54
N ASP A 339 -21.45 -8.17 -2.34
CA ASP A 339 -22.08 -9.39 -2.83
C ASP A 339 -21.16 -10.16 -3.79
N LYS A 340 -20.27 -9.47 -4.52
CA LYS A 340 -19.21 -10.09 -5.31
C LYS A 340 -18.25 -10.90 -4.43
N ASP A 341 -17.68 -10.28 -3.40
CA ASP A 341 -16.76 -10.97 -2.47
C ASP A 341 -17.46 -12.14 -1.75
N ILE A 342 -18.68 -11.92 -1.23
CA ILE A 342 -19.47 -12.97 -0.57
C ILE A 342 -19.83 -14.10 -1.54
N GLY A 343 -20.12 -13.78 -2.81
CA GLY A 343 -20.43 -14.76 -3.85
C GLY A 343 -19.27 -15.74 -4.09
N VAL A 344 -18.04 -15.24 -4.10
CA VAL A 344 -16.81 -16.07 -4.20
C VAL A 344 -16.72 -17.03 -3.02
N ILE A 345 -16.93 -16.51 -1.80
CA ILE A 345 -16.91 -17.31 -0.57
C ILE A 345 -17.99 -18.41 -0.63
N LYS A 346 -19.25 -18.06 -0.93
CA LYS A 346 -20.34 -19.05 -1.05
C LYS A 346 -20.04 -20.14 -2.08
N ALA A 347 -19.38 -19.80 -3.18
CA ALA A 347 -19.05 -20.75 -4.23
C ALA A 347 -18.04 -21.84 -3.79
N LEU A 348 -17.36 -21.67 -2.66
CA LEU A 348 -16.53 -22.70 -2.03
C LEU A 348 -17.36 -23.79 -1.30
N GLY A 349 -18.68 -23.71 -1.34
CA GLY A 349 -19.58 -24.70 -0.71
C GLY A 349 -19.97 -24.37 0.72
N ILE A 350 -19.77 -23.11 1.15
CA ILE A 350 -20.15 -22.61 2.47
C ILE A 350 -21.67 -22.40 2.52
N GLU A 351 -22.31 -22.96 3.54
CA GLU A 351 -23.73 -22.73 3.83
C GLU A 351 -23.86 -21.49 4.74
N ILE A 352 -24.71 -20.53 4.38
CA ILE A 352 -24.99 -19.35 5.21
C ILE A 352 -26.49 -19.34 5.56
N LYS A 353 -26.79 -19.59 6.84
CA LYS A 353 -28.14 -19.57 7.42
C LYS A 353 -28.41 -18.19 8.00
N CYS A 354 -29.04 -17.33 7.19
CA CYS A 354 -29.51 -16.01 7.61
C CYS A 354 -30.80 -16.13 8.44
N ASN A 355 -31.18 -15.06 9.14
CA ASN A 355 -32.29 -15.04 10.09
C ASN A 355 -32.19 -16.14 11.17
N SER A 356 -30.98 -16.41 11.64
CA SER A 356 -30.71 -17.41 12.67
C SER A 356 -29.89 -16.79 13.80
N THR A 357 -30.58 -16.43 14.89
CA THR A 357 -30.00 -15.83 16.08
C THR A 357 -29.56 -16.91 17.06
N VAL A 358 -28.25 -17.13 17.15
CA VAL A 358 -27.68 -18.03 18.16
C VAL A 358 -27.92 -17.45 19.56
N GLY A 359 -28.40 -18.30 20.47
CA GLY A 359 -28.89 -17.94 21.81
C GLY A 359 -30.40 -17.72 21.88
N LYS A 360 -31.11 -17.67 20.74
CA LYS A 360 -32.58 -17.63 20.68
C LYS A 360 -33.16 -18.76 19.84
N ASP A 361 -32.73 -18.86 18.59
CA ASP A 361 -33.25 -19.83 17.62
C ASP A 361 -32.49 -21.17 17.67
N ILE A 362 -31.21 -21.12 18.08
CA ILE A 362 -30.34 -22.28 18.32
C ILE A 362 -29.40 -21.98 19.48
N THR A 363 -29.22 -22.91 20.40
CA THR A 363 -28.33 -22.69 21.56
C THR A 363 -26.86 -22.95 21.20
N LEU A 364 -25.93 -22.37 21.98
CA LEU A 364 -24.50 -22.65 21.81
C LEU A 364 -24.17 -24.12 22.10
N ASP A 365 -24.85 -24.74 23.06
CA ASP A 365 -24.63 -26.15 23.40
C ASP A 365 -25.05 -27.07 22.26
N GLU A 366 -26.20 -26.82 21.62
CA GLU A 366 -26.59 -27.56 20.41
C GLU A 366 -25.58 -27.43 19.28
N LEU A 367 -24.96 -26.26 19.10
CA LEU A 367 -23.91 -26.08 18.10
C LEU A 367 -22.66 -26.89 18.45
N LYS A 368 -22.27 -26.93 19.73
CA LYS A 368 -21.13 -27.72 20.20
C LYS A 368 -21.36 -29.22 20.09
N GLU A 369 -22.61 -29.69 20.15
CA GLU A 369 -22.95 -31.09 19.92
C GLU A 369 -22.95 -31.47 18.43
N LYS A 370 -23.37 -30.55 17.55
CA LYS A 370 -23.54 -30.82 16.10
C LYS A 370 -22.28 -30.57 15.26
N TYR A 371 -21.34 -29.78 15.76
CA TYR A 371 -20.15 -29.33 15.05
C TYR A 371 -18.89 -29.58 15.86
N ASP A 372 -17.79 -29.91 15.19
CA ASP A 372 -16.50 -30.23 15.82
C ASP A 372 -15.82 -28.99 16.40
N ALA A 373 -16.13 -27.80 15.86
CA ALA A 373 -15.67 -26.52 16.36
C ALA A 373 -16.70 -25.41 16.11
N VAL A 374 -16.67 -24.40 16.97
CA VAL A 374 -17.50 -23.19 16.86
C VAL A 374 -16.61 -21.96 16.91
N PHE A 375 -16.76 -21.07 15.92
CA PHE A 375 -16.09 -19.77 15.87
C PHE A 375 -17.08 -18.64 16.12
N LEU A 376 -16.75 -17.73 17.04
CA LEU A 376 -17.59 -16.58 17.40
C LEU A 376 -17.08 -15.31 16.72
N GLY A 377 -17.84 -14.82 15.74
CA GLY A 377 -17.56 -13.63 14.94
C GLY A 377 -18.70 -12.60 14.97
N THR A 378 -19.39 -12.45 16.11
CA THR A 378 -20.60 -11.63 16.27
C THR A 378 -20.36 -10.12 16.19
N GLY A 379 -19.11 -9.68 16.33
CA GLY A 379 -18.73 -8.26 16.31
C GLY A 379 -19.32 -7.45 17.48
N PHE A 380 -19.28 -6.12 17.34
CA PHE A 380 -19.82 -5.17 18.31
C PHE A 380 -20.83 -4.25 17.62
N THR A 381 -22.11 -4.60 17.73
CA THR A 381 -23.22 -3.94 17.01
C THR A 381 -23.96 -2.90 17.86
N LEU A 382 -23.65 -2.81 19.15
CA LEU A 382 -24.30 -1.89 20.08
C LEU A 382 -23.67 -0.49 20.04
N GLY A 383 -24.51 0.53 20.09
CA GLY A 383 -24.06 1.91 20.30
C GLY A 383 -23.53 2.12 21.73
N ARG A 384 -22.61 3.07 21.89
CA ARG A 384 -22.16 3.52 23.22
C ARG A 384 -22.79 4.86 23.55
N SER A 385 -23.46 4.95 24.70
CA SER A 385 -23.91 6.22 25.26
C SER A 385 -22.72 6.96 25.89
N THR A 386 -22.73 8.29 25.80
CA THR A 386 -21.79 9.18 26.51
C THR A 386 -22.05 9.22 28.02
N LYS A 387 -23.22 8.72 28.46
CA LYS A 387 -23.67 8.67 29.87
C LYS A 387 -23.75 10.05 30.55
N VAL A 388 -23.80 11.14 29.77
CA VAL A 388 -24.09 12.48 30.30
C VAL A 388 -25.59 12.63 30.59
N PRO A 389 -26.00 13.59 31.44
CA PRO A 389 -27.42 13.87 31.66
C PRO A 389 -28.17 14.15 30.35
N GLY A 390 -29.36 13.57 30.19
CA GLY A 390 -30.20 13.73 29.00
C GLY A 390 -29.90 12.79 27.82
N THR A 391 -29.04 11.78 28.01
CA THR A 391 -28.73 10.77 26.97
C THR A 391 -29.87 9.80 26.67
N ASP A 392 -30.92 9.80 27.48
CA ASP A 392 -32.16 9.06 27.34
C ASP A 392 -33.26 9.83 26.58
N HIS A 393 -32.99 11.09 26.21
CA HIS A 393 -33.92 11.90 25.44
C HIS A 393 -34.24 11.24 24.09
N LYS A 394 -35.51 11.26 23.68
CA LYS A 394 -36.02 10.58 22.46
C LYS A 394 -35.30 10.95 21.16
N ASP A 395 -34.72 12.15 21.09
CA ASP A 395 -34.01 12.67 19.92
C ASP A 395 -32.51 12.30 19.93
N VAL A 396 -32.03 11.61 20.98
CA VAL A 396 -30.67 11.07 21.06
C VAL A 396 -30.65 9.70 20.39
N LEU A 397 -30.03 9.63 19.21
CA LEU A 397 -29.95 8.41 18.41
C LEU A 397 -28.57 7.77 18.49
N MET A 398 -28.53 6.44 18.58
CA MET A 398 -27.29 5.69 18.45
C MET A 398 -26.90 5.55 16.97
N ALA A 399 -25.61 5.74 16.67
CA ALA A 399 -25.12 5.82 15.30
C ALA A 399 -25.32 4.54 14.48
N LEU A 400 -24.99 3.36 15.03
CA LEU A 400 -25.08 2.09 14.29
C LEU A 400 -26.53 1.72 13.92
N PRO A 401 -27.52 1.76 14.85
CA PRO A 401 -28.92 1.55 14.48
C PRO A 401 -29.46 2.55 13.45
N LEU A 402 -29.02 3.81 13.52
CA LEU A 402 -29.42 4.83 12.53
C LEU A 402 -28.85 4.51 11.14
N LEU A 403 -27.57 4.16 11.05
CA LEU A 403 -26.94 3.76 9.79
C LEU A 403 -27.60 2.50 9.20
N GLU A 404 -27.92 1.52 10.05
CA GLU A 404 -28.67 0.32 9.65
C GLU A 404 -30.03 0.68 9.04
N LYS A 405 -30.83 1.51 9.74
CA LYS A 405 -32.13 1.97 9.23
C LYS A 405 -32.00 2.72 7.89
N ILE A 406 -30.98 3.56 7.75
CA ILE A 406 -30.70 4.25 6.47
C ILE A 406 -30.35 3.24 5.38
N ARG A 407 -29.52 2.24 5.68
CA ARG A 407 -29.09 1.22 4.72
C ARG A 407 -30.24 0.34 4.26
N ASP A 408 -31.11 -0.07 5.17
CA ASP A 408 -32.29 -0.89 4.84
C ASP A 408 -33.30 -0.10 4.02
N TYR A 409 -33.57 1.15 4.38
CA TYR A 409 -34.40 2.05 3.57
C TYR A 409 -33.85 2.25 2.15
N LEU A 410 -32.54 2.44 2.00
CA LEU A 410 -31.93 2.61 0.67
C LEU A 410 -31.90 1.33 -0.17
N ARG A 411 -31.97 0.16 0.47
CA ARG A 411 -31.98 -1.14 -0.21
C ARG A 411 -33.39 -1.51 -0.67
N ASP A 412 -34.37 -1.33 0.21
CA ASP A 412 -35.78 -1.61 -0.08
C ASP A 412 -36.69 -0.60 0.65
N PRO A 413 -37.02 0.53 0.00
CA PRO A 413 -37.92 1.54 0.55
C PRO A 413 -39.35 1.04 0.77
N GLY A 414 -39.76 -0.05 0.11
CA GLY A 414 -41.11 -0.62 0.23
C GLY A 414 -41.26 -1.52 1.46
N LYS A 415 -40.16 -2.15 1.90
CA LYS A 415 -40.12 -3.05 3.06
C LYS A 415 -39.65 -2.37 4.35
N SER A 416 -38.94 -1.25 4.24
CA SER A 416 -38.26 -0.60 5.38
C SER A 416 -38.86 0.76 5.72
N GLU A 417 -38.94 1.08 7.00
CA GLU A 417 -39.43 2.38 7.47
C GLU A 417 -38.43 3.49 7.09
N LYS A 418 -38.93 4.56 6.48
CA LYS A 418 -38.12 5.73 6.14
C LYS A 418 -37.46 6.32 7.41
N PRO A 419 -36.15 6.55 7.44
CA PRO A 419 -35.48 7.18 8.58
C PRO A 419 -35.99 8.61 8.77
N HIS A 420 -36.18 9.02 10.03
CA HIS A 420 -36.47 10.41 10.35
C HIS A 420 -35.27 11.30 9.98
N VAL A 421 -35.53 12.35 9.21
CA VAL A 421 -34.51 13.32 8.78
C VAL A 421 -34.73 14.62 9.54
N PRO A 422 -33.90 14.95 10.54
CA PRO A 422 -34.08 16.15 11.34
C PRO A 422 -33.70 17.41 10.53
N ASP A 423 -34.22 18.58 10.95
CA ASP A 423 -33.81 19.88 10.38
C ASP A 423 -32.43 20.34 10.86
N SER A 424 -31.98 19.84 12.01
CA SER A 424 -30.64 20.06 12.55
C SER A 424 -30.12 18.81 13.25
N LEU A 425 -28.86 18.45 13.01
CA LEU A 425 -28.20 17.31 13.66
C LEU A 425 -26.85 17.71 14.26
N ILE A 426 -26.59 17.22 15.48
CA ILE A 426 -25.26 17.22 16.09
C ILE A 426 -24.80 15.76 16.17
N VAL A 427 -23.61 15.47 15.62
CA VAL A 427 -22.97 14.16 15.67
C VAL A 427 -21.81 14.22 16.65
N ILE A 428 -21.85 13.39 17.68
CA ILE A 428 -20.80 13.31 18.70
C ILE A 428 -19.79 12.23 18.31
N GLY A 429 -18.56 12.62 18.00
CA GLY A 429 -17.44 11.73 17.67
C GLY A 429 -16.66 12.15 16.42
N GLY A 430 -15.40 11.72 16.32
CA GLY A 430 -14.49 12.05 15.20
C GLY A 430 -14.11 10.89 14.27
N GLY A 431 -14.72 9.71 14.45
CA GLY A 431 -14.37 8.50 13.68
C GLY A 431 -15.13 8.36 12.36
N ASN A 432 -14.84 7.27 11.62
CA ASN A 432 -15.55 6.89 10.38
C ASN A 432 -17.07 6.87 10.56
N VAL A 433 -17.57 6.31 11.67
CA VAL A 433 -19.00 6.21 11.95
C VAL A 433 -19.65 7.59 12.07
N ALA A 434 -18.98 8.56 12.71
CA ALA A 434 -19.49 9.93 12.82
C ALA A 434 -19.57 10.60 11.45
N MET A 435 -18.53 10.43 10.62
CA MET A 435 -18.52 10.95 9.25
C MET A 435 -19.59 10.28 8.38
N ASP A 436 -19.81 8.98 8.53
CA ASP A 436 -20.83 8.22 7.81
C ASP A 436 -22.24 8.69 8.19
N VAL A 437 -22.52 8.91 9.48
CA VAL A 437 -23.80 9.49 9.94
C VAL A 437 -23.98 10.89 9.38
N ALA A 438 -22.98 11.76 9.55
CA ALA A 438 -23.07 13.15 9.14
C ALA A 438 -23.33 13.30 7.64
N ARG A 439 -22.56 12.58 6.83
CA ARG A 439 -22.67 12.59 5.37
C ARG A 439 -23.95 11.93 4.86
N SER A 440 -24.48 10.95 5.57
CA SER A 440 -25.74 10.29 5.19
C SER A 440 -26.95 11.17 5.49
N ILE A 441 -26.98 11.82 6.65
CA ILE A 441 -28.07 12.75 7.00
C ILE A 441 -28.03 14.01 6.13
N ALA A 442 -26.84 14.54 5.83
CA ALA A 442 -26.71 15.67 4.90
C ALA A 442 -27.27 15.35 3.50
N ARG A 443 -27.06 14.12 3.00
CA ARG A 443 -27.65 13.64 1.75
C ARG A 443 -29.16 13.55 1.82
N LEU A 444 -29.69 12.94 2.89
CA LEU A 444 -31.13 12.83 3.09
C LEU A 444 -31.81 14.21 3.21
N GLN A 445 -31.20 15.16 3.92
CA GLN A 445 -31.68 16.55 3.99
C GLN A 445 -31.79 17.16 2.58
N ARG A 446 -30.74 17.03 1.76
CA ARG A 446 -30.77 17.52 0.36
C ARG A 446 -31.84 16.85 -0.48
N MET A 447 -31.96 15.52 -0.38
CA MET A 447 -32.96 14.74 -1.12
C MET A 447 -34.40 15.10 -0.72
N GLU A 448 -34.63 15.58 0.49
CA GLU A 448 -35.93 16.11 0.96
C GLU A 448 -36.13 17.61 0.71
N GLY A 449 -35.19 18.28 0.02
CA GLY A 449 -35.27 19.73 -0.21
C GLY A 449 -34.97 20.60 1.02
N LYS A 450 -34.44 20.02 2.09
CA LYS A 450 -34.04 20.73 3.31
C LYS A 450 -32.66 21.39 3.15
N LYS A 451 -32.42 22.46 3.92
CA LYS A 451 -31.08 23.04 4.07
C LYS A 451 -30.20 22.08 4.88
N VAL A 452 -28.98 21.82 4.41
CA VAL A 452 -28.02 21.00 5.16
C VAL A 452 -27.61 21.71 6.45
N ASN A 453 -27.84 21.06 7.58
CA ASN A 453 -27.51 21.58 8.90
C ASN A 453 -27.07 20.43 9.82
N VAL A 454 -25.86 19.96 9.56
CA VAL A 454 -25.22 18.87 10.31
C VAL A 454 -23.91 19.39 10.88
N LYS A 455 -23.72 19.23 12.19
CA LYS A 455 -22.49 19.59 12.90
C LYS A 455 -21.86 18.34 13.48
N VAL A 456 -20.55 18.19 13.32
CA VAL A 456 -19.76 17.11 13.93
C VAL A 456 -18.94 17.72 15.07
N THR A 457 -18.94 17.11 16.24
CA THR A 457 -18.25 17.58 17.44
C THR A 457 -17.44 16.49 18.12
#